data_AF-A0A7S2UC32-F1
#
_entry.id   AF-A0A7S2UC32-F1
#
_cell.length_a   1.000
_cell.length_b   1.000
_cell.length_c   1.000
_cell.angle_alpha   90.00
_cell.angle_beta   90.00
_cell.angle_gamma   90.00
#
_symmetry.space_group_name_H-M   'P 1'
#
loop_
_entity.id
_entity.type
_entity.pdbx_description
1 polymer ?
#
loop_
_entity_poly.entity_id
_entity_poly.type
_entity_poly.pdbx_seq_one_letter_code
_entity_poly.pdbx_strand_id
1 'polypeptide(L)'
;QGILNLMYGSENPLILSGDAIQCEDAFIAKVQNEHYPRNYLHVLIFKSIMCSFYGNHELGAKLALERGDAYLKKNGTVLVMLDFFHQGISLFAMSRKTKKRKYIKRANKINATIKSWAKKGNPNVNHFIMFLGAEKAA
;
A
#
# COMPACT_ATOMS: atom_id res chain seq x y z
N GLN A 1 20.59 8.37 -7.48
CA GLN A 1 19.81 8.10 -6.25
C GLN A 1 18.36 8.36 -6.59
N GLY A 2 17.46 7.39 -6.42
CA GLY A 2 16.03 7.62 -6.63
C GLY A 2 15.51 8.44 -5.47
N ILE A 3 15.14 9.70 -5.72
CA ILE A 3 14.43 10.49 -4.72
C ILE A 3 13.01 9.94 -4.70
N LEU A 4 12.59 9.35 -3.57
CA LEU A 4 11.16 9.16 -3.34
C LEU A 4 10.58 10.53 -3.03
N ASN A 5 9.41 10.82 -3.61
CA ASN A 5 8.63 12.05 -3.37
C ASN A 5 8.06 12.17 -1.94
N LEU A 6 8.71 11.53 -0.98
CA LEU A 6 8.55 11.68 0.46
C LEU A 6 9.44 12.80 1.03
N MET A 7 10.24 13.46 0.19
CA MET A 7 11.04 14.62 0.58
C MET A 7 10.28 15.93 0.33
N TYR A 8 10.47 16.91 1.21
CA TYR A 8 9.88 18.25 1.12
C TYR A 8 10.23 18.91 -0.22
N GLY A 9 9.22 19.40 -0.96
CA GLY A 9 9.41 20.16 -2.21
C GLY A 9 8.82 19.59 -3.50
N SER A 10 8.09 18.46 -3.46
CA SER A 10 7.39 17.96 -4.66
C SER A 10 6.09 18.73 -4.93
N GLU A 11 5.90 19.20 -6.17
CA GLU A 11 4.63 19.80 -6.63
C GLU A 11 3.47 18.80 -6.62
N ASN A 12 3.76 17.52 -6.84
CA ASN A 12 2.78 16.44 -6.77
C ASN A 12 3.34 15.23 -6.02
N PRO A 13 2.98 15.06 -4.73
CA PRO A 13 3.52 14.01 -3.89
C PRO A 13 2.87 12.64 -4.15
N LEU A 14 2.09 12.46 -5.21
CA LEU A 14 1.51 11.17 -5.61
C LEU A 14 2.15 10.59 -6.86
N ILE A 15 2.90 11.39 -7.60
CA ILE A 15 3.73 10.95 -8.72
C ILE A 15 5.09 10.59 -8.12
N LEU A 16 5.81 9.61 -8.66
CA LEU A 16 7.21 9.36 -8.39
C LEU A 16 8.06 10.16 -9.37
N SER A 17 8.91 11.06 -8.86
CA SER A 17 9.83 11.84 -9.68
C SER A 17 11.18 12.02 -8.99
N GLY A 18 12.20 12.38 -9.77
CA GLY A 18 13.55 12.68 -9.29
C GLY A 18 14.59 12.43 -10.38
N ASP A 19 15.88 12.62 -10.06
CA ASP A 19 16.97 12.49 -11.04
C ASP A 19 17.00 11.11 -11.73
N ALA A 20 16.56 10.06 -11.02
CA ALA A 20 16.47 8.70 -11.55
C ALA A 20 15.11 8.34 -12.18
N ILE A 21 14.07 9.15 -11.96
CA ILE A 21 12.70 8.91 -12.41
C ILE A 21 12.15 10.20 -13.02
N GLN A 22 12.48 10.44 -14.29
CA GLN A 22 12.04 11.63 -15.02
C GLN A 22 10.61 11.49 -15.56
N CYS A 23 10.19 10.26 -15.88
CA CYS A 23 8.85 9.93 -16.36
C CYS A 23 8.35 8.69 -15.62
N GLU A 24 7.30 8.85 -14.81
CA GLU A 24 6.78 7.77 -13.98
C GLU A 24 6.23 6.60 -14.81
N ASP A 25 5.48 6.88 -15.88
CA ASP A 25 4.89 5.83 -16.71
C ASP A 25 5.95 5.00 -17.43
N ALA A 26 6.97 5.65 -17.98
CA ALA A 26 8.10 4.96 -18.59
C ALA A 26 8.91 4.14 -17.57
N PHE A 27 9.07 4.67 -16.36
CA PHE A 27 9.71 3.96 -15.26
C PHE A 27 8.90 2.72 -14.83
N ILE A 28 7.58 2.87 -14.65
CA ILE A 28 6.69 1.75 -14.32
C ILE A 28 6.73 0.69 -15.42
N ALA A 29 6.63 1.09 -16.69
CA ALA A 29 6.70 0.17 -17.82
C ALA A 29 8.05 -0.59 -17.85
N LYS A 30 9.16 0.11 -17.63
CA LYS A 30 10.49 -0.51 -17.53
C LYS A 30 10.52 -1.54 -16.39
N VAL A 31 10.11 -1.14 -15.19
CA VAL A 31 10.18 -1.98 -13.99
C VAL A 31 9.22 -3.18 -14.06
N GLN A 32 8.09 -3.06 -14.76
CA GLN A 32 7.17 -4.16 -15.04
C GLN A 32 7.77 -5.20 -16.00
N ASN A 33 8.57 -4.76 -16.97
CA ASN A 33 9.17 -5.61 -18.01
C ASN A 33 10.55 -6.14 -17.64
N GLU A 34 11.19 -5.62 -16.60
CA GLU A 34 12.45 -6.15 -16.07
C GLU A 34 12.27 -7.58 -15.51
N HIS A 35 13.34 -8.38 -15.57
CA HIS A 35 13.38 -9.76 -15.06
C HIS A 35 13.10 -9.89 -13.54
N TYR A 36 12.94 -8.78 -12.81
CA TYR A 36 12.69 -8.75 -11.37
C TYR A 36 11.30 -8.19 -11.05
N PRO A 37 10.24 -9.03 -11.10
CA PRO A 37 8.86 -8.61 -10.80
C PRO A 37 8.64 -8.08 -9.38
N ARG A 38 9.65 -8.17 -8.49
CA ARG A 38 9.64 -7.56 -7.16
C ARG A 38 9.78 -6.04 -7.22
N ASN A 39 10.53 -5.51 -8.19
CA ASN A 39 10.77 -4.07 -8.32
C ASN A 39 9.43 -3.36 -8.56
N TYR A 40 8.57 -3.92 -9.42
CA TYR A 40 7.26 -3.35 -9.69
C TYR A 40 6.35 -3.35 -8.45
N LEU A 41 6.36 -4.45 -7.69
CA LEU A 41 5.56 -4.50 -6.47
C LEU A 41 6.04 -3.51 -5.40
N HIS A 42 7.36 -3.25 -5.29
CA HIS A 42 7.88 -2.21 -4.40
C HIS A 42 7.36 -0.83 -4.80
N VAL A 43 7.40 -0.50 -6.10
CA VAL A 43 6.85 0.77 -6.62
C VAL A 43 5.39 0.93 -6.24
N LEU A 44 4.59 -0.13 -6.39
CA LEU A 44 3.17 -0.10 -6.00
C LEU A 44 2.95 0.08 -4.48
N ILE A 45 3.82 -0.48 -3.64
CA ILE A 45 3.76 -0.29 -2.19
C ILE A 45 4.06 1.17 -1.84
N PHE A 46 5.11 1.75 -2.42
CA PHE A 46 5.44 3.16 -2.21
C PHE A 46 4.30 4.08 -2.66
N LYS A 47 3.68 3.83 -3.81
CA LYS A 47 2.47 4.55 -4.23
C LYS A 47 1.33 4.44 -3.21
N SER A 48 1.09 3.26 -2.65
CA SER A 48 0.07 3.07 -1.60
C SER A 48 0.38 3.83 -0.31
N ILE A 49 1.66 3.90 0.08
CA ILE A 49 2.12 4.70 1.23
C ILE A 49 1.80 6.18 0.99
N MET A 50 2.14 6.72 -0.19
CA MET A 50 1.87 8.11 -0.53
C MET A 50 0.37 8.42 -0.56
N CYS A 51 -0.43 7.55 -1.19
CA CYS A 51 -1.90 7.67 -1.19
C CYS A 51 -2.46 7.72 0.24
N SER A 52 -1.89 6.94 1.15
CA SER A 52 -2.29 6.90 2.55
C SER A 52 -1.94 8.20 3.30
N PHE A 53 -0.74 8.75 3.09
CA PHE A 53 -0.29 9.97 3.78
C PHE A 53 -0.99 11.23 3.26
N TYR A 54 -1.22 11.32 1.96
CA TYR A 54 -1.83 12.51 1.32
C TYR A 54 -3.35 12.38 1.14
N GLY A 55 -3.99 11.39 1.76
CA GLY A 55 -5.44 11.24 1.77
C GLY A 55 -6.07 10.80 0.43
N ASN A 56 -5.29 10.45 -0.59
CA ASN A 56 -5.81 9.91 -1.85
C ASN A 56 -6.18 8.42 -1.73
N HIS A 57 -7.15 8.15 -0.86
CA HIS A 57 -7.60 6.79 -0.54
C HIS A 57 -8.32 6.10 -1.70
N GLU A 58 -8.86 6.86 -2.65
CA GLU A 58 -9.51 6.30 -3.84
C GLU A 58 -8.50 5.61 -4.76
N LEU A 59 -7.41 6.29 -5.10
CA LEU A 59 -6.29 5.69 -5.82
C LEU A 59 -5.64 4.57 -5.00
N GLY A 60 -5.40 4.82 -3.70
CA GLY A 60 -4.82 3.81 -2.80
C GLY A 60 -5.63 2.51 -2.75
N ALA A 61 -6.96 2.61 -2.66
CA ALA A 61 -7.85 1.45 -2.65
C ALA A 61 -7.92 0.74 -4.02
N LYS A 62 -7.86 1.48 -5.13
CA LYS A 62 -7.77 0.90 -6.47
C LYS A 62 -6.51 0.05 -6.60
N LEU A 63 -5.35 0.62 -6.27
CA LEU A 63 -4.06 -0.09 -6.27
C LEU A 63 -4.07 -1.32 -5.35
N ALA A 64 -4.70 -1.21 -4.18
CA ALA A 64 -4.83 -2.31 -3.23
C ALA A 64 -5.67 -3.49 -3.79
N LEU A 65 -6.76 -3.18 -4.50
CA LEU A 65 -7.62 -4.20 -5.13
C LEU A 65 -6.91 -4.89 -6.30
N GLU A 66 -6.21 -4.13 -7.14
CA GLU A 66 -5.46 -4.65 -8.29
C GLU A 66 -4.30 -5.55 -7.85
N ARG A 67 -3.54 -5.11 -6.83
CA ARG A 67 -2.38 -5.86 -6.32
C ARG A 67 -2.79 -7.09 -5.48
N GLY A 68 -3.87 -6.98 -4.70
CA GLY A 68 -4.34 -8.05 -3.85
C GLY A 68 -3.25 -8.60 -2.90
N ASP A 69 -3.10 -9.92 -2.88
CA ASP A 69 -2.12 -10.62 -2.03
C ASP A 69 -0.82 -10.97 -2.78
N ALA A 70 -0.56 -10.33 -3.93
CA ALA A 70 0.57 -10.69 -4.80
C ALA A 70 1.93 -10.62 -4.09
N TYR A 71 2.12 -9.65 -3.19
CA TYR A 71 3.36 -9.52 -2.43
C TYR A 71 3.56 -10.68 -1.47
N LEU A 72 2.54 -10.97 -0.64
CA LEU A 72 2.56 -12.06 0.34
C LEU A 72 2.86 -13.42 -0.30
N LYS A 73 2.34 -13.67 -1.51
CA LYS A 73 2.59 -14.93 -2.24
C LYS A 73 4.01 -15.05 -2.78
N LYS A 74 4.67 -13.93 -3.08
CA LYS A 74 5.99 -13.90 -3.72
C LYS A 74 7.14 -13.80 -2.72
N ASN A 75 6.94 -13.22 -1.52
CA ASN A 75 7.89 -13.28 -0.42
C ASN A 75 7.34 -12.68 0.89
N GLY A 76 7.81 -13.14 2.05
CA GLY A 76 7.45 -12.68 3.39
C GLY A 76 8.36 -11.59 3.97
N THR A 77 8.89 -10.69 3.14
CA THR A 77 9.80 -9.62 3.63
C THR A 77 9.04 -8.60 4.49
N VAL A 78 9.76 -7.78 5.26
CA VAL A 78 9.18 -6.72 6.11
C VAL A 78 8.20 -5.80 5.38
N LEU A 79 8.41 -5.59 4.07
CA LEU A 79 7.56 -4.76 3.23
C LEU A 79 6.15 -5.32 3.05
N VAL A 80 5.92 -6.63 3.26
CA VAL A 80 4.57 -7.21 3.21
C VAL A 80 3.66 -6.62 4.29
N MET A 81 4.24 -6.28 5.44
CA MET A 81 3.49 -5.73 6.55
C MET A 81 3.06 -4.30 6.25
N LEU A 82 3.99 -3.48 5.71
CA LEU A 82 3.69 -2.12 5.26
C LEU A 82 2.68 -2.12 4.12
N ASP A 83 2.83 -3.02 3.15
CA ASP A 83 1.88 -3.21 2.05
C ASP A 83 0.46 -3.41 2.59
N PHE A 84 0.27 -4.42 3.43
CA PHE A 84 -1.05 -4.73 4.00
C PHE A 84 -1.59 -3.57 4.86
N PHE A 85 -0.74 -2.92 5.64
CA PHE A 85 -1.15 -1.79 6.48
C PHE A 85 -1.72 -0.64 5.64
N HIS A 86 -0.98 -0.16 4.64
CA HIS A 86 -1.41 0.99 3.81
C HIS A 86 -2.55 0.63 2.84
N GLN A 87 -2.63 -0.62 2.37
CA GLN A 87 -3.84 -1.12 1.72
C GLN A 87 -5.04 -0.98 2.67
N GLY A 88 -4.89 -1.44 3.93
CA GLY A 88 -5.93 -1.39 4.95
C GLY A 88 -6.49 0.01 5.18
N ILE A 89 -5.61 1.01 5.36
CA ILE A 89 -6.02 2.42 5.57
C ILE A 89 -6.90 2.90 4.43
N SER A 90 -6.42 2.80 3.19
CA SER A 90 -7.14 3.30 2.01
C SER A 90 -8.46 2.55 1.80
N LEU A 91 -8.48 1.24 2.04
CA LEU A 91 -9.68 0.44 1.89
C LEU A 91 -10.73 0.72 2.97
N PHE A 92 -10.33 0.93 4.23
CA PHE A 92 -11.27 1.34 5.27
C PHE A 92 -11.84 2.74 4.98
N ALA A 93 -11.00 3.70 4.61
CA ALA A 93 -11.45 5.03 4.19
C ALA A 93 -12.47 4.97 3.04
N MET A 94 -12.18 4.19 1.98
CA MET A 94 -13.11 4.03 0.86
C MET A 94 -14.36 3.22 1.21
N SER A 95 -14.25 2.28 2.16
CA SER A 95 -15.40 1.56 2.69
C SER A 95 -16.36 2.51 3.42
N ARG A 96 -15.84 3.47 4.20
CA ARG A 96 -16.65 4.50 4.87
C ARG A 96 -17.29 5.43 3.86
N LYS A 97 -16.49 5.96 2.91
CA LYS A 97 -16.93 6.90 1.86
C LYS A 97 -18.03 6.33 0.97
N THR A 98 -17.89 5.07 0.52
CA THR A 98 -18.74 4.53 -0.56
C THR A 98 -19.70 3.43 -0.13
N LYS A 99 -19.49 2.83 1.06
CA LYS A 99 -20.20 1.64 1.54
C LYS A 99 -20.16 0.43 0.59
N LYS A 100 -19.30 0.45 -0.44
CA LYS A 100 -19.20 -0.63 -1.44
C LYS A 100 -18.58 -1.88 -0.81
N ARG A 101 -19.26 -3.01 -0.98
CA ARG A 101 -18.89 -4.32 -0.39
C ARG A 101 -17.48 -4.78 -0.77
N LYS A 102 -16.97 -4.42 -1.95
CA LYS A 102 -15.61 -4.78 -2.39
C LYS A 102 -14.52 -4.23 -1.45
N TYR A 103 -14.67 -2.99 -0.99
CA TYR A 103 -13.72 -2.38 -0.06
C TYR A 103 -13.85 -2.97 1.34
N ILE A 104 -15.08 -3.14 1.83
CA ILE A 104 -15.37 -3.74 3.15
C ILE A 104 -14.78 -5.15 3.25
N LYS A 105 -15.03 -6.01 2.25
CA LYS A 105 -14.52 -7.38 2.24
C LYS A 105 -12.99 -7.41 2.26
N ARG A 106 -12.34 -6.60 1.41
CA ARG A 106 -10.88 -6.58 1.31
C ARG A 106 -10.24 -6.00 2.58
N ALA A 107 -10.78 -4.91 3.14
CA ALA A 107 -10.27 -4.29 4.37
C ALA A 107 -10.35 -5.26 5.57
N ASN A 108 -11.49 -5.95 5.73
CA ASN A 108 -11.64 -6.94 6.79
C ASN A 108 -10.68 -8.14 6.61
N LYS A 109 -10.46 -8.60 5.37
CA LYS A 109 -9.48 -9.66 5.09
C LYS A 109 -8.07 -9.22 5.51
N ILE A 110 -7.66 -8.00 5.16
CA ILE A 110 -6.36 -7.45 5.54
C ILE A 110 -6.21 -7.39 7.07
N ASN A 111 -7.19 -6.84 7.77
CA ASN A 111 -7.15 -6.74 9.23
C ASN A 111 -7.06 -8.14 9.89
N ALA A 112 -7.81 -9.12 9.37
CA ALA A 112 -7.72 -10.50 9.83
C ALA A 112 -6.33 -11.11 9.58
N THR A 113 -5.74 -10.88 8.40
CA THR A 113 -4.39 -11.34 8.06
C THR A 113 -3.34 -10.75 9.02
N ILE A 114 -3.38 -9.44 9.26
CA ILE A 114 -2.43 -8.77 10.17
C ILE A 114 -2.59 -9.31 11.60
N LYS A 115 -3.83 -9.48 12.09
CA LYS A 115 -4.09 -10.13 13.39
C LYS A 115 -3.54 -11.56 13.46
N SER A 116 -3.59 -12.31 12.35
CA SER A 116 -3.02 -13.66 12.30
C SER A 116 -1.50 -13.66 12.45
N TRP A 117 -0.81 -12.63 11.94
CA TRP A 117 0.65 -12.48 12.10
C TRP A 117 1.01 -12.21 13.56
N ALA A 118 0.28 -11.33 14.25
CA ALA A 118 0.49 -11.10 15.69
C ALA A 118 0.30 -12.38 16.52
N LYS A 119 -0.78 -13.14 16.24
CA LYS A 119 -1.03 -14.43 16.90
C LYS A 119 0.07 -15.47 16.67
N LYS A 120 0.80 -15.37 15.55
CA LYS A 120 1.94 -16.23 15.21
C LYS A 120 3.27 -15.72 15.78
N GLY A 121 3.25 -14.72 16.65
CA GLY A 121 4.44 -14.22 17.33
C GLY A 121 5.15 -13.05 16.63
N ASN A 122 4.48 -12.34 15.72
CA ASN A 122 5.03 -11.10 15.15
C ASN A 122 4.52 -9.86 15.90
N PRO A 123 5.25 -9.34 16.90
CA PRO A 123 4.79 -8.17 17.68
C PRO A 123 4.82 -6.86 16.88
N ASN A 124 5.58 -6.81 15.78
CA ASN A 124 5.77 -5.60 14.98
C ASN A 124 4.49 -5.12 14.29
N VAL A 125 3.42 -5.90 14.29
CA VAL A 125 2.16 -5.50 13.65
C VAL A 125 1.08 -5.08 14.64
N ASN A 126 1.38 -5.08 15.95
CA ASN A 126 0.40 -4.71 16.98
C ASN A 126 -0.11 -3.27 16.81
N HIS A 127 0.77 -2.33 16.48
CA HIS A 127 0.37 -0.95 16.20
C HIS A 127 -0.50 -0.84 14.93
N PHE A 128 -0.24 -1.65 13.90
CA PHE A 128 -1.13 -1.74 12.74
C PHE A 128 -2.52 -2.24 13.11
N ILE A 129 -2.62 -3.23 14.00
CA ILE A 129 -3.91 -3.76 14.47
C ILE A 129 -4.71 -2.69 15.20
N MET A 130 -4.06 -1.92 16.08
CA MET A 130 -4.71 -0.82 16.80
C MET A 130 -5.22 0.24 15.82
N PHE A 131 -4.37 0.68 14.90
CA PHE A 131 -4.71 1.69 13.91
C PHE A 131 -5.86 1.23 12.99
N LEU A 132 -5.77 0.04 12.41
CA LEU A 132 -6.83 -0.51 11.55
C LEU A 132 -8.10 -0.86 12.34
N GLY A 133 -7.98 -1.09 13.66
CA GLY A 133 -9.11 -1.20 14.57
C GLY A 133 -9.88 0.11 14.67
N ALA A 134 -9.17 1.23 14.86
CA ALA A 134 -9.77 2.57 14.86
C ALA A 134 -10.40 2.91 13.50
N GLU A 135 -9.69 2.66 12.40
CA GLU A 135 -10.21 2.88 11.04
C GLU A 135 -11.50 2.09 10.75
N LYS A 136 -11.63 0.89 11.33
CA LYS A 136 -12.83 0.06 11.20
C LYS A 136 -14.00 0.58 12.04
N ALA A 137 -13.72 1.21 13.18
CA ALA A 137 -14.73 1.71 14.11
C ALA A 137 -15.27 3.10 13.74
N ALA A 138 -14.52 3.87 12.94
CA ALA A 138 -14.94 5.14 12.36
C ALA A 138 -16.07 4.98 11.32
#